data_AF-M1P0X6-F1
#
_entry.id   AF-M1P0X6-F1
#
_cell.length_a   1.000
_cell.length_b   1.000
_cell.length_c   1.000
_cell.angle_alpha   90.00
_cell.angle_beta   90.00
_cell.angle_gamma   90.00
#
_symmetry.space_group_name_H-M   'P 1'
#
loop_
_entity.id
_entity.type
_entity.pdbx_description
1 polymer ?
#
loop_
_entity_poly.entity_id
_entity_poly.type
_entity_poly.pdbx_seq_one_letter_code
_entity_poly.pdbx_strand_id
1 'polypeptide(L)'
;MTRLEQKKVTLAGILVPDQWAEDGEITGFALCTDDERKYVLNCNNKKNNLSSMLHQNIKVSGTMTGEAEKESIKVTTLQPLSSQEIEERDARGKAFCC
;
A
#
# COMPACT_ATOMS: atom_id res chain seq x y z
N MET A 1 -28.05 -3.73 7.21
CA MET A 1 -26.80 -3.75 8.00
C MET A 1 -25.74 -4.45 7.17
N THR A 2 -24.99 -3.70 6.37
CA THR A 2 -24.02 -4.29 5.43
C THR A 2 -22.78 -4.69 6.22
N ARG A 3 -22.44 -5.98 6.18
CA ARG A 3 -21.28 -6.56 6.86
C ARG A 3 -20.03 -5.93 6.25
N LEU A 4 -19.25 -5.22 7.05
CA LEU A 4 -17.87 -4.86 6.68
C LEU A 4 -17.08 -6.17 6.60
N GLU A 5 -16.96 -6.72 5.40
CA GLU A 5 -16.15 -7.92 5.17
C GLU A 5 -14.68 -7.57 5.38
N GLN A 6 -14.21 -7.84 6.58
CA GLN A 6 -12.81 -7.77 6.93
C GLN A 6 -12.06 -8.88 6.20
N LYS A 7 -11.51 -8.56 5.03
CA LYS A 7 -10.73 -9.50 4.23
C LYS A 7 -9.25 -9.34 4.55
N LYS A 8 -8.59 -10.43 4.95
CA LYS A 8 -7.12 -10.46 5.04
C LYS A 8 -6.55 -10.38 3.63
N VAL A 9 -5.65 -9.43 3.40
CA VAL A 9 -5.03 -9.18 2.09
C VAL A 9 -3.53 -9.04 2.24
N THR A 10 -2.81 -9.40 1.19
CA THR A 10 -1.39 -9.07 1.02
C THR A 10 -1.24 -8.45 -0.36
N LEU A 11 -0.82 -7.19 -0.39
CA LEU A 11 -0.63 -6.41 -1.61
C LEU A 11 0.82 -5.96 -1.70
N ALA A 12 1.29 -5.77 -2.93
CA ALA A 12 2.60 -5.19 -3.21
C ALA A 12 2.40 -3.98 -4.13
N GLY A 13 3.21 -2.95 -3.92
CA GLY A 13 3.08 -1.70 -4.65
C GLY A 13 4.05 -0.64 -4.15
N ILE A 14 3.93 0.55 -4.70
CA ILE A 14 4.79 1.68 -4.34
C ILE A 14 4.15 2.45 -3.19
N LEU A 15 4.92 2.70 -2.14
CA LEU A 15 4.49 3.56 -1.04
C LEU A 15 4.57 5.03 -1.46
N VAL A 16 3.45 5.73 -1.41
CA VAL A 16 3.35 7.15 -1.74
C VAL A 16 2.74 7.93 -0.59
N PRO A 17 3.07 9.23 -0.45
CA PRO A 17 2.35 10.09 0.47
C PRO A 17 0.93 10.34 -0.03
N ASP A 18 -0.03 10.37 0.89
CA ASP A 18 -1.46 10.59 0.57
C ASP A 18 -1.99 11.87 1.21
N GLN A 19 -1.65 12.09 2.48
CA GLN A 19 -2.10 13.25 3.24
C GLN A 19 -0.90 14.07 3.67
N TRP A 20 -1.04 15.39 3.52
CA TRP A 20 -0.03 16.38 3.85
C TRP A 20 -0.65 17.36 4.84
N ALA A 21 0.09 17.68 5.90
CA ALA A 21 -0.23 18.78 6.79
C ALA A 21 0.19 20.13 6.17
N GLU A 22 -0.29 21.22 6.75
CA GLU A 22 -0.03 22.59 6.27
C GLU A 22 1.45 22.98 6.31
N ASP A 23 2.23 22.34 7.19
CA ASP A 23 3.67 22.51 7.33
C ASP A 23 4.49 21.63 6.36
N GLY A 24 3.82 20.83 5.53
CA GLY A 24 4.46 19.90 4.60
C GLY A 24 4.85 18.56 5.23
N GLU A 25 4.44 18.27 6.46
CA GLU A 25 4.62 16.93 7.04
C GLU A 25 3.63 15.92 6.47
N ILE A 26 4.10 14.69 6.22
CA ILE A 26 3.26 13.62 5.70
C ILE A 26 2.45 13.02 6.85
N THR A 27 1.12 13.19 6.80
CA THR A 27 0.18 12.70 7.82
C THR A 27 -0.47 11.38 7.45
N GLY A 28 -0.35 10.95 6.19
CA GLY A 28 -0.95 9.72 5.69
C GLY A 28 -0.19 9.15 4.50
N PHE A 29 -0.23 7.82 4.38
CA PHE A 29 0.43 7.07 3.32
C PHE A 29 -0.58 6.22 2.56
N ALA A 30 -0.33 6.02 1.27
CA ALA A 30 -1.08 5.11 0.43
C ALA A 30 -0.14 4.14 -0.31
N LEU A 31 -0.69 2.97 -0.65
CA LEU A 31 -0.05 1.99 -1.51
C LEU A 31 -0.67 2.08 -2.91
N CYS A 32 0.14 2.39 -3.92
CA CYS A 32 -0.26 2.29 -5.32
C CYS A 32 0.14 0.93 -5.86
N THR A 33 -0.84 0.11 -6.23
CA THR A 33 -0.62 -1.20 -6.86
C THR A 33 -0.56 -1.07 -8.39
N ASP A 34 -0.12 -2.13 -9.06
CA ASP A 34 -0.03 -2.19 -10.52
C ASP A 34 -1.41 -2.18 -11.22
N ASP A 35 -2.46 -2.63 -10.55
CA ASP A 35 -3.86 -2.50 -11.01
C ASP A 35 -4.39 -1.06 -11.01
N GLU A 36 -3.52 -0.04 -10.96
CA GLU A 36 -3.85 1.39 -10.86
C GLU A 36 -4.73 1.74 -9.65
N ARG A 37 -4.80 0.84 -8.66
CA ARG A 37 -5.56 1.04 -7.43
C ARG A 37 -4.70 1.67 -6.34
N LYS A 38 -5.33 2.54 -5.58
CA LYS A 38 -4.73 3.22 -4.45
C LYS A 38 -5.41 2.79 -3.15
N TYR A 39 -4.61 2.34 -2.20
CA TYR A 39 -5.10 1.88 -0.89
C TYR A 39 -4.52 2.73 0.23
N VAL A 40 -5.39 3.36 1.02
CA VAL A 40 -4.96 4.16 2.17
C VAL A 40 -4.48 3.22 3.28
N LEU A 41 -3.25 3.42 3.75
CA LEU A 41 -2.65 2.57 4.77
C LEU A 41 -2.96 3.13 6.16
N ASN A 42 -3.75 2.39 6.93
CA ASN A 42 -4.01 2.70 8.33
C ASN A 42 -2.99 1.97 9.21
N CYS A 43 -1.88 2.66 9.48
CA CYS A 43 -0.81 2.20 10.35
C CYS A 43 -1.07 2.67 11.78
N ASN A 44 -1.63 1.81 12.63
CA ASN A 44 -1.95 2.15 14.02
C ASN A 44 -0.72 2.33 14.93
N ASN A 45 0.50 2.20 14.38
CA ASN A 45 1.74 2.25 15.15
C ASN A 45 2.70 3.30 14.58
N LYS A 46 2.97 4.35 15.37
CA LYS A 46 3.91 5.47 15.13
C LYS A 46 5.38 5.05 14.92
N LYS A 47 5.68 3.75 14.84
CA LYS A 47 7.05 3.21 14.79
C LYS A 47 7.51 2.72 13.43
N ASN A 48 6.61 2.62 12.45
CA ASN A 48 7.06 2.27 11.10
C ASN A 48 7.67 3.51 10.49
N ASN A 49 8.96 3.43 10.19
CA ASN A 49 9.73 4.44 9.49
C ASN A 49 9.32 4.46 8.01
N LEU A 50 8.00 4.64 7.75
CA LEU A 50 7.37 4.65 6.43
C LEU A 50 7.98 5.74 5.57
N SER A 51 8.37 6.85 6.18
CA SER A 51 9.10 7.93 5.54
C SER A 51 10.40 7.45 4.89
N SER A 52 11.12 6.51 5.51
CA SER A 52 12.33 5.91 4.93
C SER A 52 12.03 4.95 3.77
N MET A 53 10.77 4.54 3.62
CA MET A 53 10.31 3.59 2.59
C MET A 53 9.46 4.28 1.52
N LEU A 54 9.37 5.61 1.55
CA LEU A 54 8.70 6.40 0.52
C LEU A 54 9.31 6.12 -0.85
N HIS A 55 8.45 6.02 -1.86
CA HIS A 55 8.79 5.69 -3.25
C HIS A 55 9.47 4.33 -3.43
N GLN A 56 9.47 3.46 -2.41
CA GLN A 56 9.95 2.09 -2.53
C GLN A 56 8.78 1.16 -2.82
N ASN A 57 9.09 0.08 -3.54
CA ASN A 57 8.19 -1.06 -3.63
C ASN A 57 8.16 -1.76 -2.26
N ILE A 58 6.98 -1.82 -1.67
CA ILE A 58 6.75 -2.48 -0.39
C ILE A 58 5.66 -3.54 -0.52
N LYS A 59 5.77 -4.57 0.32
CA LYS A 59 4.75 -5.57 0.51
C LYS A 59 4.02 -5.30 1.81
N VAL A 60 2.71 -5.12 1.74
CA VAL A 60 1.82 -4.80 2.85
C VAL A 60 0.88 -5.97 3.08
N SER A 61 0.87 -6.50 4.30
CA SER A 61 -0.11 -7.48 4.75
C SER A 61 -0.99 -6.86 5.82
N GLY A 62 -2.30 -7.04 5.69
CA GLY A 62 -3.25 -6.39 6.58
C GLY A 62 -4.67 -6.89 6.38
N THR A 63 -5.59 -6.19 7.01
CA THR A 63 -7.03 -6.40 6.82
C THR A 63 -7.58 -5.22 6.04
N MET A 64 -8.17 -5.50 4.89
CA MET A 64 -8.88 -4.50 4.10
C MET A 64 -10.20 -4.15 4.79
N THR A 65 -10.46 -2.86 4.92
CA THR A 65 -11.65 -2.28 5.53
C THR A 65 -12.09 -1.09 4.69
N GLY A 66 -13.34 -1.05 4.26
CA GLY A 66 -13.83 0.06 3.45
C GLY A 66 -15.06 -0.29 2.64
N GLU A 67 -15.65 0.73 2.04
CA GLU A 67 -16.69 0.63 1.03
C GLU A 67 -16.05 0.87 -0.35
N ALA A 68 -16.73 0.52 -1.44
CA ALA A 68 -16.17 0.47 -2.80
C ALA A 68 -15.42 1.73 -3.27
N GLU A 69 -15.69 2.90 -2.69
CA GLU A 69 -15.01 4.17 -3.03
C GLU A 69 -13.85 4.54 -2.09
N LYS A 70 -13.72 3.91 -0.92
CA LYS A 70 -12.67 4.20 0.07
C LYS A 70 -12.15 2.92 0.69
N GLU A 71 -11.37 2.17 -0.08
CA GLU A 71 -10.67 0.99 0.39
C GLU A 71 -9.44 1.41 1.24
N SER A 72 -9.45 1.03 2.52
CA SER A 72 -8.32 1.25 3.43
C SER A 72 -7.79 -0.09 3.93
N ILE A 73 -6.49 -0.15 4.22
CA ILE A 73 -5.84 -1.37 4.71
C ILE A 73 -5.31 -1.10 6.10
N LYS A 74 -5.86 -1.81 7.08
CA LYS A 74 -5.27 -1.88 8.42
C LYS A 74 -4.02 -2.73 8.35
N VAL A 75 -2.87 -2.09 8.39
CA VAL A 75 -1.57 -2.75 8.20
C VAL A 75 -1.22 -3.57 9.43
N THR A 76 -0.92 -4.85 9.21
CA THR A 76 -0.36 -5.76 10.23
C THR A 76 1.15 -5.84 10.08
N THR A 77 1.64 -5.96 8.84
CA THR A 77 3.07 -6.11 8.52
C THR A 77 3.38 -5.32 7.25
N LEU A 78 4.54 -4.68 7.21
CA LEU A 78 5.13 -4.15 5.99
C LEU A 78 6.59 -4.58 5.87
N GLN A 79 7.08 -4.68 4.64
CA GLN A 79 8.49 -4.93 4.35
C GLN A 79 8.83 -4.39 2.96
N PRO A 80 10.06 -3.90 2.73
CA PRO A 80 10.50 -3.55 1.39
C PRO A 80 10.60 -4.82 0.54
N LEU A 81 10.18 -4.74 -0.72
CA LEU A 81 10.47 -5.81 -1.68
C LEU A 81 11.95 -5.74 -2.06
N SER A 82 12.58 -6.90 -2.14
CA SER A 82 13.94 -7.01 -2.67
C SER A 82 13.94 -6.73 -4.18
N SER A 83 15.09 -6.32 -4.74
CA SER A 83 15.24 -6.07 -6.18
C SER A 83 14.79 -7.26 -7.03
N GLN A 84 15.04 -8.49 -6.57
CA GLN A 84 14.62 -9.73 -7.23
C GLN A 84 13.10 -9.84 -7.32
N GLU A 85 12.38 -9.57 -6.23
CA GLU A 85 10.90 -9.63 -6.22
C GLU A 85 10.25 -8.53 -7.07
N ILE A 86 10.92 -7.37 -7.21
CA ILE A 86 10.46 -6.27 -8.07
C ILE A 86 10.59 -6.67 -9.55
N GLU A 87 11.74 -7.21 -9.96
CA GLU A 87 11.96 -7.68 -11.33
C GLU A 87 10.95 -8.77 -11.72
N GLU A 88 10.63 -9.70 -10.81
CA GLU A 88 9.61 -10.73 -11.05
C GLU A 88 8.18 -10.17 -11.14
N ARG A 89 7.88 -9.08 -10.43
CA ARG A 89 6.60 -8.35 -10.57
C ARG A 89 6.53 -7.64 -11.92
N ASP A 90 7.58 -6.93 -12.29
CA ASP A 90 7.62 -6.14 -13.52
C ASP A 90 7.65 -7.04 -14.76
N ALA A 91 8.33 -8.19 -14.70
CA ALA A 91 8.33 -9.20 -15.76
C ALA A 91 6.92 -9.75 -16.03
N ARG A 92 6.08 -9.87 -15.00
CA ARG A 92 4.67 -10.27 -15.14
C ARG A 92 3.82 -9.18 -15.80
N GLY A 93 4.06 -7.91 -15.48
CA GLY A 93 3.37 -6.77 -16.10
C GLY A 93 3.76 -6.56 -17.58
N LYS A 94 5.00 -6.88 -17.95
CA LYS A 94 5.52 -6.69 -19.31
C LYS A 94 4.95 -7.65 -20.37
N ALA A 95 4.22 -8.69 -19.96
CA ALA A 95 3.63 -9.67 -20.87
C ALA A 95 2.45 -9.14 -21.71
N PHE A 96 1.98 -7.90 -21.49
CA PHE A 96 0.81 -7.34 -22.17
C PHE A 96 1.10 -6.20 -23.18
N CYS A 97 2.36 -5.80 -23.37
CA CYS A 97 2.74 -4.87 -24.44
C CYS A 97 3.39 -5.65 -25.59
N CYS A 98 2.55 -6.21 -26.47
CA CYS A 98 2.93 -6.66 -27.80
C CYS A 98 2.76 -5.53 -28.82
#